data_AF-A0A9E0NCF3-F1
#
_entry.id   AF-A0A9E0NCF3-F1
#
_cell.length_a   1.000
_cell.length_b   1.000
_cell.length_c   1.000
_cell.angle_alpha   90.00
_cell.angle_beta   90.00
_cell.angle_gamma   90.00
#
_symmetry.space_group_name_H-M   'P 1'
#
loop_
_entity.id
_entity.type
_entity.pdbx_description
1 polymer ?
#
loop_
_entity_poly.entity_id
_entity_poly.type
_entity_poly.pdbx_seq_one_letter_code
_entity_poly.pdbx_strand_id
1 'polypeptide(L)'
;MNHKLALASLLLALSSTVACGGDDGGGGGDYSAADIEAAAPSGTIEGTAWTMAAALVRLEDDGELSVELSGTAQTEACPFLLEGDSPGVLFSVAGAAGEYPLHFTSFTDAQTVTMFVPPAQNFIATSGMIVVSNLTATEVTIGLVADADTSVVNGTFTTTLCE
;
A
#
# COMPACT_ATOMS: atom_id res chain seq x y z
N MET A 1 -19.22 -64.38 4.96
CA MET A 1 -18.32 -64.59 3.79
C MET A 1 -19.15 -64.45 2.54
N ASN A 2 -18.97 -63.36 1.79
CA ASN A 2 -19.35 -63.21 0.38
C ASN A 2 -18.65 -61.96 -0.18
N HIS A 3 -17.54 -62.22 -0.87
CA HIS A 3 -17.06 -61.58 -2.11
C HIS A 3 -18.10 -60.66 -2.82
N LYS A 4 -17.78 -59.52 -3.45
CA LYS A 4 -16.64 -59.20 -4.33
C LYS A 4 -16.80 -57.77 -4.92
N LEU A 5 -15.67 -57.21 -5.35
CA LEU A 5 -15.43 -56.32 -6.50
C LEU A 5 -15.66 -54.79 -6.42
N ALA A 6 -14.60 -54.11 -6.87
CA ALA A 6 -14.33 -52.68 -6.97
C ALA A 6 -14.98 -52.02 -8.19
N LEU A 7 -15.01 -50.68 -8.19
CA LEU A 7 -14.83 -49.91 -9.42
C LEU A 7 -14.13 -48.58 -9.11
N ALA A 8 -12.97 -48.39 -9.72
CA ALA A 8 -12.21 -47.16 -9.75
C ALA A 8 -12.86 -46.15 -10.69
N SER A 9 -12.77 -44.86 -10.39
CA SER A 9 -12.95 -43.79 -11.38
C SER A 9 -11.93 -42.69 -11.11
N LEU A 10 -10.86 -42.76 -11.89
CA LEU A 10 -9.82 -41.77 -12.06
C LEU A 10 -10.31 -40.81 -13.16
N LEU A 11 -10.57 -39.54 -12.82
CA LEU A 11 -10.77 -38.49 -13.82
C LEU A 11 -9.62 -37.50 -13.70
N LEU A 12 -8.70 -37.62 -14.64
CA LEU A 12 -7.60 -36.73 -14.93
C LEU A 12 -8.12 -35.67 -15.90
N ALA A 13 -8.19 -34.41 -15.49
CA ALA A 13 -8.51 -33.29 -16.38
C ALA A 13 -7.28 -32.41 -16.57
N LEU A 14 -6.51 -32.70 -17.62
CA LEU A 14 -5.52 -31.79 -18.20
C LEU A 14 -6.28 -30.71 -18.98
N SER A 15 -6.15 -29.45 -18.57
CA SER A 15 -6.55 -28.29 -19.39
C SER A 15 -5.32 -27.46 -19.67
N SER A 16 -4.64 -27.78 -20.77
CA SER A 16 -3.61 -26.93 -21.38
C SER A 16 -4.32 -25.89 -22.24
N THR A 17 -4.30 -24.63 -21.83
CA THR A 17 -4.55 -23.51 -22.75
C THR A 17 -3.24 -22.77 -22.96
N VAL A 18 -2.82 -22.80 -24.23
CA VAL A 18 -1.83 -21.92 -24.82
C VAL A 18 -2.51 -20.56 -25.00
N ALA A 19 -1.92 -19.50 -24.44
CA ALA A 19 -2.14 -18.13 -24.89
C ALA A 19 -0.78 -17.51 -25.20
N CYS A 20 -0.65 -17.02 -26.42
CA CYS A 20 0.51 -16.36 -27.00
C CYS A 20 0.09 -14.93 -27.37
N GLY A 21 1.01 -13.97 -27.23
CA GLY A 21 0.84 -12.55 -27.54
C GLY A 21 0.75 -11.73 -26.25
N GLY A 22 1.69 -10.89 -25.86
CA GLY A 22 2.60 -10.05 -26.64
C GLY A 22 2.16 -8.61 -26.39
N ASP A 23 2.89 -7.87 -25.55
CA ASP A 23 3.01 -6.41 -25.65
C ASP A 23 4.11 -5.89 -24.71
N ASP A 24 5.12 -5.32 -25.35
CA ASP A 24 5.94 -4.15 -25.04
C ASP A 24 6.18 -3.72 -23.58
N GLY A 25 7.46 -3.79 -23.21
CA GLY A 25 7.99 -3.30 -21.96
C GLY A 25 7.81 -1.80 -21.76
N GLY A 26 6.97 -1.48 -20.79
CA GLY A 26 6.98 -0.24 -20.02
C GLY A 26 6.52 -0.61 -18.62
N GLY A 27 7.46 -1.04 -17.77
CA GLY A 27 7.19 -1.63 -16.44
C GLY A 27 6.75 -0.62 -15.39
N GLY A 28 5.64 0.09 -15.63
CA GLY A 28 4.80 0.62 -14.57
C GLY A 28 3.59 -0.30 -14.49
N GLY A 29 3.50 -1.12 -13.44
CA GLY A 29 2.30 -1.93 -13.23
C GLY A 29 1.09 -1.01 -13.13
N ASP A 30 0.02 -1.32 -13.86
CA ASP A 30 -1.26 -0.62 -13.72
C ASP A 30 -1.87 -1.02 -12.37
N TYR A 31 -1.55 -0.28 -11.30
CA TYR A 31 -2.17 -0.45 -9.99
C TYR A 31 -3.58 0.16 -9.97
N SER A 32 -4.47 -0.51 -9.26
CA SER A 32 -5.85 -0.11 -9.06
C SER A 32 -6.23 -0.23 -7.58
N ALA A 33 -7.41 0.28 -7.21
CA ALA A 33 -7.97 0.08 -5.88
C ALA A 33 -8.14 -1.41 -5.51
N ALA A 34 -8.29 -2.29 -6.50
CA ALA A 34 -8.44 -3.73 -6.27
C ALA A 34 -7.13 -4.44 -5.88
N ASP A 35 -5.99 -3.80 -6.12
CA ASP A 35 -4.67 -4.32 -5.77
C ASP A 35 -4.28 -3.98 -4.32
N ILE A 36 -5.09 -3.18 -3.62
CA ILE A 36 -4.86 -2.79 -2.24
C ILE A 36 -5.35 -3.87 -1.29
N GLU A 37 -4.44 -4.36 -0.45
CA GLU A 37 -4.73 -5.38 0.54
C GLU A 37 -5.61 -4.84 1.69
N ALA A 38 -6.58 -5.65 2.11
CA ALA A 38 -7.46 -5.34 3.24
C ALA A 38 -6.83 -5.69 4.60
N ALA A 39 -5.52 -5.51 4.73
CA ALA A 39 -4.73 -5.75 5.93
C ALA A 39 -3.88 -4.52 6.26
N ALA A 40 -3.37 -4.41 7.49
CA ALA A 40 -2.48 -3.32 7.88
C ALA A 40 -1.30 -3.18 6.88
N PRO A 41 -0.91 -1.95 6.49
CA PRO A 41 0.16 -1.74 5.53
C PRO A 41 1.43 -2.50 5.90
N SER A 42 1.93 -3.30 4.97
CA SER A 42 3.12 -4.11 5.14
C SER A 42 3.83 -4.35 3.81
N GLY A 43 5.05 -4.87 3.85
CA GLY A 43 5.81 -5.21 2.67
C GLY A 43 7.31 -5.19 2.93
N THR A 44 8.08 -4.58 2.04
CA THR A 44 9.52 -4.43 2.17
C THR A 44 9.94 -2.98 2.00
N ILE A 45 10.91 -2.52 2.79
CA ILE A 45 11.61 -1.25 2.58
C ILE A 45 13.10 -1.57 2.53
N GLU A 46 13.78 -1.21 1.45
CA GLU A 46 15.18 -1.60 1.18
C GLU A 46 15.39 -3.13 1.26
N GLY A 47 14.41 -3.91 0.77
CA GLY A 47 14.42 -5.38 0.87
C GLY A 47 14.26 -5.96 2.28
N THR A 48 14.10 -5.12 3.32
CA THR A 48 13.82 -5.56 4.69
C THR A 48 12.32 -5.57 4.94
N ALA A 49 11.80 -6.64 5.54
CA ALA A 49 10.38 -6.74 5.87
C ALA A 49 9.96 -5.59 6.81
N TRP A 50 8.83 -4.96 6.49
CA TRP A 50 8.26 -3.86 7.24
C TRP A 50 6.76 -4.06 7.44
N THR A 51 6.24 -3.60 8.57
CA THR A 51 4.80 -3.60 8.87
C THR A 51 4.49 -2.36 9.70
N MET A 52 3.42 -1.67 9.33
CA MET A 52 2.94 -0.50 10.05
C MET A 52 2.55 -0.86 11.47
N ALA A 53 3.08 -0.11 12.43
CA ALA A 53 2.72 -0.17 13.84
C ALA A 53 1.97 1.08 14.31
N ALA A 54 2.15 2.22 13.62
CA ALA A 54 1.46 3.47 13.91
C ALA A 54 1.27 4.32 12.64
N ALA A 55 0.26 5.19 12.68
CA ALA A 55 -0.04 6.16 11.64
C ALA A 55 -0.37 7.52 12.28
N LEU A 56 0.23 8.59 11.75
CA LEU A 56 -0.10 9.97 12.05
C LEU A 56 -0.69 10.59 10.78
N VAL A 57 -1.92 11.10 10.86
CA VAL A 57 -2.58 11.77 9.74
C VAL A 57 -3.10 13.11 10.18
N ARG A 58 -2.79 14.18 9.43
CA ARG A 58 -3.25 15.55 9.69
C ARG A 58 -3.88 16.14 8.45
N LEU A 59 -4.92 16.95 8.63
CA LEU A 59 -5.46 17.79 7.56
C LEU A 59 -4.77 19.15 7.61
N GLU A 60 -4.03 19.46 6.56
CA GLU A 60 -3.28 20.71 6.43
C GLU A 60 -4.17 21.86 5.93
N ASP A 61 -3.70 23.09 6.09
CA ASP A 61 -4.44 24.32 5.72
C ASP A 61 -4.76 24.42 4.20
N ASP A 62 -4.01 23.72 3.36
CA ASP A 62 -4.22 23.64 1.91
C ASP A 62 -5.27 22.59 1.51
N GLY A 63 -5.80 21.83 2.47
CA GLY A 63 -6.80 20.79 2.27
C GLY A 63 -6.21 19.43 1.90
N GLU A 64 -4.90 19.23 2.02
CA GLU A 64 -4.26 17.91 1.89
C GLU A 64 -4.16 17.19 3.23
N LEU A 65 -4.19 15.86 3.18
CA LEU A 65 -3.83 14.99 4.28
C LEU A 65 -2.32 14.76 4.24
N SER A 66 -1.61 15.17 5.29
CA SER A 66 -0.23 14.75 5.55
C SER A 66 -0.26 13.42 6.29
N VAL A 67 0.36 12.39 5.72
CA VAL A 67 0.33 11.01 6.23
C VAL A 67 1.74 10.51 6.50
N GLU A 68 1.98 10.09 7.74
CA GLU A 68 3.20 9.42 8.16
C GLU A 68 2.87 8.05 8.77
N LEU A 69 3.52 6.99 8.28
CA LEU A 69 3.40 5.62 8.80
C LEU A 69 4.75 5.18 9.38
N SER A 70 4.73 4.55 10.55
CA SER A 70 5.94 4.07 11.23
C SER A 70 5.86 2.58 11.52
N GLY A 71 7.01 1.91 11.43
CA GLY A 71 7.20 0.54 11.92
C GLY A 71 7.34 0.45 13.45
N THR A 72 7.39 1.59 14.14
CA THR A 72 7.46 1.69 15.60
C THR A 72 6.11 2.12 16.18
N ALA A 73 5.63 1.36 17.17
CA ALA A 73 4.40 1.71 17.88
C ALA A 73 4.59 3.02 18.67
N GLN A 74 3.53 3.84 18.71
CA GLN A 74 3.50 5.07 19.48
C GLN A 74 2.63 4.91 20.73
N THR A 75 2.93 5.69 21.77
CA THR A 75 2.15 5.72 23.01
C THR A 75 0.97 6.69 22.93
N GLU A 76 1.08 7.73 22.11
CA GLU A 76 0.05 8.74 21.86
C GLU A 76 -0.58 8.52 20.49
N ALA A 77 -1.87 8.84 20.36
CA ALA A 77 -2.59 8.72 19.08
C ALA A 77 -2.22 9.83 18.09
N CYS A 78 -1.95 11.03 18.60
CA CYS A 78 -1.59 12.22 17.82
C CYS A 78 -0.30 12.85 18.37
N PRO A 79 0.84 12.14 18.28
CA PRO A 79 2.11 12.73 18.70
C PRO A 79 2.47 13.89 17.76
N PHE A 80 3.31 14.80 18.25
CA PHE A 80 3.79 15.91 17.43
C PHE A 80 4.60 15.41 16.21
N LEU A 81 5.35 14.32 16.40
CA LEU A 81 6.11 13.59 15.38
C LEU A 81 6.15 12.11 15.77
N LEU A 82 6.22 11.19 14.80
CA LEU A 82 6.40 9.78 15.11
C LEU A 82 7.83 9.55 15.63
N GLU A 83 7.96 8.86 16.75
CA GLU A 83 9.27 8.51 17.31
C GLU A 83 9.76 7.17 16.76
N GLY A 84 11.08 7.07 16.55
CA GLY A 84 11.76 5.81 16.26
C GLY A 84 12.83 5.92 15.18
N ASP A 85 13.78 4.99 15.23
CA ASP A 85 14.82 4.82 14.19
C ASP A 85 14.41 3.79 13.12
N SER A 86 13.12 3.43 13.05
CA SER A 86 12.62 2.43 12.11
C SER A 86 12.31 3.06 10.75
N PRO A 87 12.33 2.27 9.67
CA PRO A 87 11.81 2.72 8.39
C PRO A 87 10.36 3.18 8.48
N GLY A 88 9.99 4.14 7.64
CA GLY A 88 8.65 4.71 7.60
C GLY A 88 8.19 5.07 6.20
N VAL A 89 6.96 5.54 6.10
CA VAL A 89 6.31 5.94 4.85
C VAL A 89 5.72 7.34 5.03
N LEU A 90 5.97 8.23 4.08
CA LEU A 90 5.49 9.61 4.09
C LEU A 90 4.83 9.95 2.75
N PHE A 91 3.66 10.56 2.78
CA PHE A 91 3.00 11.11 1.60
C PHE A 91 1.98 12.19 1.97
N SER A 92 1.65 13.03 1.00
CA SER A 92 0.46 13.88 1.04
C SER A 92 -0.56 13.36 0.04
N VAL A 93 -1.85 13.57 0.31
CA VAL A 93 -2.94 13.24 -0.62
C VAL A 93 -4.11 14.20 -0.38
N ALA A 94 -4.93 14.49 -1.39
CA ALA A 94 -6.07 15.38 -1.17
C ALA A 94 -7.00 14.88 -0.04
N GLY A 95 -7.45 15.81 0.82
CA GLY A 95 -8.39 15.56 1.92
C GLY A 95 -9.83 15.35 1.46
N ALA A 96 -10.02 14.45 0.51
CA ALA A 96 -11.31 14.05 -0.02
C ALA A 96 -11.30 12.55 -0.35
N ALA A 97 -12.47 11.91 -0.29
CA ALA A 97 -12.59 10.54 -0.74
C ALA A 97 -12.31 10.44 -2.25
N GLY A 98 -11.51 9.46 -2.67
CA GLY A 98 -11.08 9.33 -4.05
C GLY A 98 -9.95 8.32 -4.25
N GLU A 99 -9.63 8.09 -5.52
CA GLU A 99 -8.50 7.28 -5.97
C GLU A 99 -7.42 8.23 -6.54
N TYR A 100 -6.19 8.06 -6.07
CA TYR A 100 -5.06 8.94 -6.35
C TYR A 100 -3.91 8.08 -6.88
N PRO A 101 -3.81 7.89 -8.21
CA PRO A 101 -2.74 7.10 -8.80
C PRO A 101 -1.39 7.78 -8.58
N LEU A 102 -0.40 6.99 -8.17
CA LEU A 102 0.96 7.51 -8.04
C LEU A 102 1.53 7.77 -9.43
N HIS A 103 2.18 8.91 -9.59
CA HIS A 103 2.84 9.30 -10.82
C HIS A 103 3.80 10.44 -10.55
N PHE A 104 4.89 10.49 -11.32
CA PHE A 104 5.81 11.62 -11.31
C PHE A 104 5.66 12.43 -12.59
N THR A 105 5.17 13.66 -12.47
CA THR A 105 5.17 14.65 -13.56
C THR A 105 6.13 15.79 -13.21
N SER A 106 6.61 16.51 -14.23
CA SER A 106 7.33 17.78 -14.03
C SER A 106 6.38 18.95 -13.69
N PHE A 107 5.10 18.68 -13.41
CA PHE A 107 4.05 19.66 -13.17
C PHE A 107 3.55 19.57 -11.72
N THR A 108 2.58 20.43 -11.38
CA THR A 108 2.07 20.64 -10.02
C THR A 108 1.17 19.53 -9.48
N ASP A 109 0.97 18.44 -10.23
CA ASP A 109 0.02 17.37 -9.91
C ASP A 109 0.67 16.04 -9.52
N ALA A 110 1.99 15.99 -9.38
CA ALA A 110 2.71 14.78 -9.01
C ALA A 110 2.20 14.20 -7.67
N GLN A 111 1.91 12.91 -7.67
CA GLN A 111 1.49 12.15 -6.49
C GLN A 111 2.50 11.03 -6.25
N THR A 112 3.25 11.11 -5.15
CA THR A 112 4.29 10.14 -4.82
C THR A 112 4.20 9.67 -3.38
N VAL A 113 4.75 8.50 -3.09
CA VAL A 113 4.93 8.00 -1.72
C VAL A 113 6.42 7.83 -1.44
N THR A 114 6.89 8.36 -0.32
CA THR A 114 8.30 8.22 0.09
C THR A 114 8.40 7.16 1.17
N MET A 115 9.11 6.07 0.90
CA MET A 115 9.57 5.13 1.92
C MET A 115 10.97 5.56 2.38
N PHE A 116 11.18 5.78 3.67
CA PHE A 116 12.47 6.26 4.18
C PHE A 116 13.08 5.27 5.16
N VAL A 117 14.41 5.22 5.18
CA VAL A 117 15.21 4.47 6.14
C VAL A 117 16.17 5.46 6.82
N PRO A 118 16.03 5.69 8.14
CA PRO A 118 16.95 6.53 8.88
C PRO A 118 18.40 6.01 8.76
N PRO A 119 19.41 6.90 8.69
CA PRO A 119 19.30 8.36 8.84
C PRO A 119 19.13 9.15 7.53
N ALA A 120 19.17 8.54 6.33
CA ALA A 120 19.29 9.33 5.10
C ALA A 120 18.82 8.67 3.78
N GLN A 121 18.23 7.47 3.80
CA GLN A 121 17.80 6.82 2.55
C GLN A 121 16.31 7.10 2.28
N ASN A 122 15.98 7.45 1.04
CA ASN A 122 14.62 7.67 0.58
C ASN A 122 14.39 6.91 -0.72
N PHE A 123 13.28 6.19 -0.80
CA PHE A 123 12.81 5.45 -1.95
C PHE A 123 11.45 6.04 -2.34
N ILE A 124 11.40 6.66 -3.51
CA ILE A 124 10.21 7.38 -3.98
C ILE A 124 9.44 6.45 -4.91
N ALA A 125 8.27 6.00 -4.46
CA ALA A 125 7.32 5.29 -5.28
C ALA A 125 6.54 6.28 -6.15
N THR A 126 6.66 6.09 -7.46
CA THR A 126 5.91 6.81 -8.50
C THR A 126 4.94 5.88 -9.22
N SER A 127 4.85 4.64 -8.78
CA SER A 127 3.96 3.59 -9.29
C SER A 127 3.15 3.06 -8.12
N GLY A 128 1.83 3.05 -8.26
CA GLY A 128 0.95 2.67 -7.15
C GLY A 128 -0.39 3.39 -7.18
N MET A 129 -1.13 3.22 -6.10
CA MET A 129 -2.44 3.83 -5.87
C MET A 129 -2.60 4.19 -4.39
N ILE A 130 -3.15 5.36 -4.11
CA ILE A 130 -3.71 5.72 -2.80
C ILE A 130 -5.23 5.79 -2.94
N VAL A 131 -5.96 5.24 -1.97
CA VAL A 131 -7.42 5.33 -1.91
C VAL A 131 -7.84 5.89 -0.56
N VAL A 132 -8.47 7.06 -0.57
CA VAL A 132 -9.15 7.60 0.61
C VAL A 132 -10.59 7.13 0.54
N SER A 133 -10.95 6.14 1.35
CA SER A 133 -12.28 5.50 1.30
C SER A 133 -13.28 6.11 2.30
N ASN A 134 -12.77 6.66 3.39
CA ASN A 134 -13.55 7.35 4.40
C ASN A 134 -12.76 8.53 4.94
N LEU A 135 -13.39 9.68 5.08
CA LEU A 135 -12.85 10.86 5.75
C LEU A 135 -13.97 11.55 6.51
N THR A 136 -13.81 11.61 7.83
CA THR A 136 -14.74 12.27 8.74
C THR A 136 -14.00 13.36 9.52
N ALA A 137 -14.69 14.02 10.46
CA ALA A 137 -14.07 15.03 11.31
C ALA A 137 -12.98 14.47 12.26
N THR A 138 -12.97 13.17 12.54
CA THR A 138 -12.08 12.58 13.55
C THR A 138 -11.38 11.30 13.09
N GLU A 139 -11.73 10.76 11.93
CA GLU A 139 -11.25 9.46 11.47
C GLU A 139 -11.08 9.46 9.96
N VAL A 140 -10.06 8.77 9.49
CA VAL A 140 -9.76 8.56 8.08
C VAL A 140 -9.41 7.09 7.82
N THR A 141 -9.84 6.56 6.67
CA THR A 141 -9.46 5.24 6.17
C THR A 141 -8.75 5.38 4.83
N ILE A 142 -7.49 4.97 4.80
CA ILE A 142 -6.61 5.08 3.64
C ILE A 142 -6.09 3.69 3.27
N GLY A 143 -6.24 3.34 1.99
CA GLY A 143 -5.55 2.24 1.35
C GLY A 143 -4.37 2.76 0.54
N LEU A 144 -3.27 2.00 0.50
CA LEU A 144 -2.17 2.28 -0.42
C LEU A 144 -1.54 1.00 -0.96
N VAL A 145 -1.10 1.08 -2.21
CA VAL A 145 -0.04 0.25 -2.76
C VAL A 145 0.99 1.18 -3.37
N ALA A 146 2.25 1.08 -2.95
CA ALA A 146 3.34 1.94 -3.39
C ALA A 146 4.55 1.07 -3.74
N ASP A 147 5.04 1.19 -4.97
CA ASP A 147 6.14 0.40 -5.50
C ASP A 147 7.30 1.31 -5.95
N ALA A 148 8.46 1.07 -5.35
CA ALA A 148 9.75 1.66 -5.68
C ALA A 148 10.81 0.55 -5.87
N ASP A 149 10.50 -0.43 -6.72
CA ASP A 149 11.30 -1.61 -7.07
C ASP A 149 11.58 -2.55 -5.88
N THR A 150 12.61 -2.25 -5.08
CA THR A 150 13.02 -3.08 -3.93
C THR A 150 12.26 -2.72 -2.66
N SER A 151 11.47 -1.66 -2.71
CA SER A 151 10.62 -1.19 -1.61
C SER A 151 9.17 -1.17 -2.08
N VAL A 152 8.34 -2.00 -1.46
CA VAL A 152 6.92 -2.11 -1.78
C VAL A 152 6.14 -2.12 -0.47
N VAL A 153 5.12 -1.28 -0.37
CA VAL A 153 4.20 -1.26 0.77
C VAL A 153 2.77 -1.38 0.25
N ASN A 154 1.99 -2.28 0.82
CA ASN A 154 0.59 -2.50 0.45
C ASN A 154 -0.27 -2.72 1.70
N GLY A 155 -1.41 -2.06 1.78
CA GLY A 155 -2.45 -2.35 2.75
C GLY A 155 -3.43 -1.21 2.97
N THR A 156 -4.29 -1.38 3.95
CA THR A 156 -5.31 -0.43 4.37
C THR A 156 -5.24 -0.20 5.87
N PHE A 157 -5.40 1.05 6.29
CA PHE A 157 -5.48 1.41 7.70
C PHE A 157 -6.59 2.41 7.96
N THR A 158 -7.09 2.40 9.19
CA THR A 158 -7.99 3.41 9.74
C THR A 158 -7.33 4.00 10.96
N THR A 159 -7.30 5.33 11.07
CA THR A 159 -6.72 6.03 12.22
C THR A 159 -7.48 7.31 12.52
N THR A 160 -7.22 7.88 13.69
CA THR A 160 -7.71 9.19 14.10
C THR A 160 -7.09 10.28 13.21
N LEU A 161 -7.92 11.21 12.74
CA LEU A 161 -7.45 12.43 12.11
C LEU A 161 -6.99 13.40 13.20
N CYS A 162 -5.72 13.76 13.19
CA CYS A 162 -5.12 14.68 14.15
C CYS A 162 -5.26 16.13 13.67
N GLU A 163 -5.42 17.04 14.64
CA GLU A 163 -5.47 18.49 14.43
C GLU A 163 -4.08 19.14 14.51
#